data_AF-A0A6P0TKV7-F1
#
_entry.id   AF-A0A6P0TKV7-F1
#
_cell.length_a   1.000
_cell.length_b   1.000
_cell.length_c   1.000
_cell.angle_alpha   90.00
_cell.angle_beta   90.00
_cell.angle_gamma   90.00
#
_symmetry.space_group_name_H-M   'P 1'
#
loop_
_entity.id
_entity.type
_entity.pdbx_description
1 polymer ?
#
loop_
_entity_poly.entity_id
_entity_poly.type
_entity_poly.pdbx_seq_one_letter_code
_entity_poly.pdbx_strand_id
1 'polypeptide(L)'
;EIIAQMLPLLNDDRAEATDLFDQVILNCPEVLQNAWALYFLSRAVGWFEPKEIVQGWLDILHKNDSSFSQQAYGEMLLVQYLQYQDAWSVQQIRHHLTNDDNEAILAGLAYAASHLWVHSKCRAIASEILYTLASSSYESVQRAVANVFFLSRDRFRLNSGMRKVITAVCDNQSVLRLAVESLAEIAESENWVEDKPKIVVQICTSLLENETDINGSSYSAIMIAESLTTIAIQLHRQEAFREIGLHIFEKLLALNLRETRDALETLDRRPSKINPCIRPRRRRRRKLHA
;
A
#
# COMPACT_ATOMS: atom_id res chain seq x y z
N GLU A 1 -24.20 -18.70 -2.81
CA GLU A 1 -25.07 -19.43 -1.85
C GLU A 1 -24.36 -20.56 -1.10
N ILE A 2 -23.54 -21.41 -1.74
CA ILE A 2 -22.85 -22.54 -1.07
C ILE A 2 -21.94 -22.11 0.11
N ILE A 3 -21.24 -20.97 -0.01
CA ILE A 3 -20.31 -20.47 1.04
C ILE A 3 -21.04 -20.03 2.32
N ALA A 4 -22.31 -19.59 2.23
CA ALA A 4 -23.11 -19.24 3.41
C ALA A 4 -23.69 -20.49 4.11
N GLN A 5 -23.77 -21.62 3.40
CA GLN A 5 -24.29 -22.89 3.90
C GLN A 5 -23.19 -23.86 4.37
N MET A 6 -21.90 -23.53 4.23
CA MET A 6 -20.79 -24.38 4.71
C MET A 6 -20.33 -24.10 6.16
N LEU A 7 -20.63 -22.95 6.77
CA LEU A 7 -20.49 -22.82 8.24
C LEU A 7 -21.34 -23.85 9.00
N PRO A 8 -22.57 -24.18 8.54
CA PRO A 8 -23.34 -25.32 9.04
C PRO A 8 -22.70 -26.72 8.90
N LEU A 9 -21.67 -26.91 8.07
CA LEU A 9 -20.96 -28.20 7.98
C LEU A 9 -20.04 -28.44 9.19
N LEU A 10 -19.65 -27.37 9.90
CA LEU A 10 -18.85 -27.41 11.12
C LEU A 10 -19.78 -27.46 12.36
N ASN A 11 -20.76 -28.37 12.38
CA ASN A 11 -21.86 -28.52 13.35
C ASN A 11 -21.40 -28.61 14.84
N ASP A 12 -20.89 -27.50 15.40
CA ASP A 12 -20.31 -27.34 16.74
C ASP A 12 -19.20 -28.35 17.16
N ASP A 13 -19.01 -29.46 16.44
CA ASP A 13 -17.92 -30.42 16.66
C ASP A 13 -16.71 -30.09 15.77
N ARG A 14 -15.81 -29.28 16.34
CA ARG A 14 -14.56 -28.87 15.68
C ARG A 14 -13.59 -30.02 15.47
N ALA A 15 -13.63 -31.05 16.32
CA ALA A 15 -12.71 -32.17 16.21
C ALA A 15 -13.10 -33.04 15.01
N GLU A 16 -14.38 -33.41 14.90
CA GLU A 16 -14.88 -34.18 13.76
C GLU A 16 -14.67 -33.43 12.44
N ALA A 17 -14.91 -32.11 12.43
CA ALA A 17 -14.60 -31.29 11.27
C ALA A 17 -13.11 -31.28 10.92
N THR A 18 -12.23 -31.12 11.91
CA THR A 18 -10.79 -31.11 11.66
C THR A 18 -10.33 -32.45 11.08
N ASP A 19 -10.78 -33.56 11.66
CA ASP A 19 -10.45 -34.91 11.19
C ASP A 19 -10.94 -35.15 9.75
N LEU A 20 -12.16 -34.69 9.42
CA LEU A 20 -12.70 -34.82 8.06
C LEU A 20 -11.84 -34.05 7.05
N PHE A 21 -11.51 -32.79 7.33
CA PHE A 21 -10.68 -31.98 6.44
C PHE A 21 -9.26 -32.55 6.33
N ASP A 22 -8.68 -33.01 7.44
CA ASP A 22 -7.36 -33.62 7.46
C ASP A 22 -7.33 -34.89 6.59
N GLN A 23 -8.32 -35.78 6.75
CA GLN A 23 -8.45 -36.96 5.90
C GLN A 23 -8.58 -36.62 4.42
N VAL A 24 -9.39 -35.61 4.06
CA VAL A 24 -9.53 -35.19 2.66
C VAL A 24 -8.22 -34.65 2.10
N ILE A 25 -7.52 -33.79 2.85
CA ILE A 25 -6.27 -33.16 2.42
C ILE A 25 -5.14 -34.19 2.31
N LEU A 26 -5.04 -35.12 3.27
CA LEU A 26 -4.01 -36.17 3.25
C LEU A 26 -4.23 -37.18 2.12
N ASN A 27 -5.50 -37.52 1.82
CA ASN A 27 -5.82 -38.46 0.74
C ASN A 27 -5.80 -37.80 -0.65
N CYS A 28 -6.06 -36.50 -0.74
CA CYS A 28 -6.14 -35.73 -1.98
C CYS A 28 -5.41 -34.37 -1.85
N PRO A 29 -4.08 -34.34 -1.70
CA PRO A 29 -3.32 -33.11 -1.44
C PRO A 29 -3.42 -32.09 -2.59
N GLU A 30 -3.80 -32.52 -3.79
CA GLU A 30 -4.09 -31.65 -4.94
C GLU A 30 -5.23 -30.66 -4.65
N VAL A 31 -6.08 -30.92 -3.65
CA VAL A 31 -7.11 -29.97 -3.22
C VAL A 31 -6.49 -28.63 -2.79
N LEU A 32 -5.28 -28.65 -2.21
CA LEU A 32 -4.56 -27.44 -1.79
C LEU A 32 -3.98 -26.65 -2.98
N GLN A 33 -3.99 -27.20 -4.19
CA GLN A 33 -3.63 -26.48 -5.42
C GLN A 33 -4.82 -25.71 -6.01
N ASN A 34 -5.97 -25.73 -5.34
CA ASN A 34 -7.16 -25.02 -5.78
C ASN A 34 -7.38 -23.74 -4.98
N ALA A 35 -7.45 -22.59 -5.68
CA ALA A 35 -7.68 -21.29 -5.06
C ALA A 35 -8.96 -21.21 -4.22
N TRP A 36 -10.04 -21.89 -4.63
CA TRP A 36 -11.29 -21.91 -3.87
C TRP A 36 -11.15 -22.66 -2.54
N ALA A 37 -10.36 -23.74 -2.50
CA ALA A 37 -10.12 -24.52 -1.30
C ALA A 37 -9.28 -23.73 -0.30
N LEU A 38 -8.20 -23.09 -0.77
CA LEU A 38 -7.38 -22.21 0.05
C LEU A 38 -8.15 -20.98 0.55
N TYR A 39 -9.00 -20.40 -0.29
CA TYR A 39 -9.88 -19.31 0.12
C TYR A 39 -10.83 -19.77 1.24
N PHE A 40 -11.42 -20.96 1.15
CA PHE A 40 -12.22 -21.52 2.23
C PHE A 40 -11.38 -21.74 3.49
N LEU A 41 -10.24 -22.42 3.37
CA LEU A 41 -9.34 -22.72 4.49
C LEU A 41 -8.91 -21.45 5.20
N SER A 42 -8.50 -20.41 4.49
CA SER A 42 -8.08 -19.13 5.08
C SER A 42 -9.15 -18.49 5.98
N ARG A 43 -10.43 -18.70 5.66
CA ARG A 43 -11.57 -18.21 6.46
C ARG A 43 -11.95 -19.15 7.60
N ALA A 44 -11.66 -20.44 7.44
CA ALA A 44 -11.97 -21.48 8.41
C ALA A 44 -10.81 -21.78 9.36
N VAL A 45 -9.59 -21.28 9.13
CA VAL A 45 -8.38 -21.66 9.89
C VAL A 45 -8.63 -21.72 11.39
N GLY A 46 -9.21 -20.67 11.98
CA GLY A 46 -9.42 -20.60 13.44
C GLY A 46 -10.47 -21.57 14.02
N TRP A 47 -11.09 -22.41 13.19
CA TRP A 47 -12.02 -23.47 13.61
C TRP A 47 -11.35 -24.83 13.74
N PHE A 48 -10.19 -25.03 13.11
CA PHE A 48 -9.49 -26.31 13.15
C PHE A 48 -8.70 -26.45 14.44
N GLU A 49 -8.85 -27.58 15.12
CA GLU A 49 -8.15 -27.88 16.37
C GLU A 49 -7.75 -29.37 16.37
N PRO A 50 -6.50 -29.72 16.75
CA PRO A 50 -5.46 -28.81 17.19
C PRO A 50 -4.80 -28.05 16.01
N LYS A 51 -4.31 -26.83 16.25
CA LYS A 51 -3.70 -25.96 15.22
C LYS A 51 -2.55 -26.61 14.45
N GLU A 52 -1.88 -27.59 15.05
CA GLU A 52 -0.79 -28.37 14.45
C GLU A 52 -1.24 -29.14 13.20
N ILE A 53 -2.53 -29.49 13.09
CA ILE A 53 -3.09 -30.08 11.86
C ILE A 53 -2.99 -29.11 10.70
N VAL A 54 -3.34 -27.83 10.91
CA VAL A 54 -3.18 -26.78 9.89
C VAL A 54 -1.71 -26.59 9.53
N GLN A 55 -0.80 -26.67 10.50
CA GLN A 55 0.65 -26.60 10.24
C GLN A 55 1.09 -27.74 9.30
N GLY A 56 0.56 -28.96 9.51
CA GLY A 56 0.77 -30.09 8.60
C GLY A 56 0.29 -29.82 7.18
N TRP A 57 -0.85 -29.15 7.00
CA TRP A 57 -1.33 -28.73 5.68
C TRP A 57 -0.43 -27.67 5.04
N LEU A 58 0.12 -26.75 5.83
CA LEU A 58 1.10 -25.77 5.35
C LEU A 58 2.40 -26.44 4.93
N ASP A 59 2.86 -27.48 5.62
CA ASP A 59 4.02 -28.27 5.21
C ASP A 59 3.80 -28.97 3.86
N ILE A 60 2.57 -29.42 3.56
CA ILE A 60 2.21 -29.99 2.25
C ILE A 60 2.32 -28.92 1.16
N LEU A 61 1.81 -27.70 1.39
CA LEU A 61 1.96 -26.58 0.47
C LEU A 61 3.43 -26.21 0.26
N HIS A 62 4.23 -26.16 1.33
CA HIS A 62 5.63 -25.77 1.27
C HIS A 62 6.48 -26.77 0.47
N LYS A 63 6.22 -28.08 0.63
CA LYS A 63 6.92 -29.15 -0.10
C LYS A 63 6.52 -29.25 -1.57
N ASN A 64 5.46 -28.56 -1.98
CA ASN A 64 5.05 -28.52 -3.37
C ASN A 64 5.86 -27.45 -4.12
N ASP A 65 6.51 -27.85 -5.22
CA ASP A 65 7.39 -26.97 -5.99
C ASP A 65 6.66 -25.94 -6.86
N SER A 66 5.33 -25.95 -6.89
CA SER A 66 4.58 -24.97 -7.68
C SER A 66 4.61 -23.58 -7.03
N SER A 67 4.81 -22.55 -7.84
CA SER A 67 4.78 -21.15 -7.39
C SER A 67 3.44 -20.80 -6.72
N PHE A 68 2.33 -21.37 -7.19
CA PHE A 68 1.02 -21.21 -6.58
C PHE A 68 0.99 -21.73 -5.14
N SER A 69 1.43 -22.97 -4.91
CA SER A 69 1.44 -23.56 -3.56
C SER A 69 2.41 -22.84 -2.63
N GLN A 70 3.57 -22.41 -3.13
CA GLN A 70 4.55 -21.66 -2.37
C GLN A 70 4.05 -20.26 -1.97
N GLN A 71 3.39 -19.55 -2.89
CA GLN A 71 2.73 -18.29 -2.56
C GLN A 71 1.60 -18.49 -1.55
N ALA A 72 0.75 -19.49 -1.75
CA ALA A 72 -0.33 -19.84 -0.83
C ALA A 72 0.20 -20.18 0.57
N TYR A 73 1.30 -20.91 0.66
CA TYR A 73 1.99 -21.18 1.91
C TYR A 73 2.41 -19.88 2.61
N GLY A 74 3.09 -18.98 1.90
CA GLY A 74 3.48 -17.66 2.42
C GLY A 74 2.29 -16.84 2.94
N GLU A 75 1.19 -16.81 2.19
CA GLU A 75 -0.04 -16.12 2.63
C GLU A 75 -0.64 -16.76 3.88
N MET A 76 -0.75 -18.09 3.89
CA MET A 76 -1.40 -18.84 4.95
C MET A 76 -0.62 -18.82 6.26
N LEU A 77 0.71 -18.67 6.25
CA LEU A 77 1.50 -18.48 7.47
C LEU A 77 1.00 -17.30 8.31
N LEU A 78 0.72 -16.16 7.69
CA LEU A 78 0.25 -14.98 8.41
C LEU A 78 -1.24 -15.09 8.77
N VAL A 79 -2.04 -15.79 7.96
CA VAL A 79 -3.43 -16.13 8.31
C VAL A 79 -3.47 -17.03 9.55
N GLN A 80 -2.60 -18.04 9.63
CA GLN A 80 -2.49 -18.90 10.79
C GLN A 80 -2.09 -18.12 12.04
N TYR A 81 -1.06 -17.27 11.92
CA TYR A 81 -0.67 -16.36 13.00
C TYR A 81 -1.83 -15.45 13.44
N LEU A 82 -2.64 -14.90 12.52
CA LEU A 82 -3.80 -14.07 12.87
C LEU A 82 -4.77 -14.80 13.81
N GLN A 83 -4.99 -16.09 13.57
CA GLN A 83 -5.93 -16.91 14.34
C GLN A 83 -5.33 -17.36 15.68
N TYR A 84 -4.13 -17.94 15.67
CA TYR A 84 -3.58 -18.62 16.85
C TYR A 84 -2.49 -17.84 17.60
N GLN A 85 -1.90 -16.80 16.99
CA GLN A 85 -0.79 -16.01 17.55
C GLN A 85 0.38 -16.88 18.04
N ASP A 86 0.66 -17.96 17.33
CA ASP A 86 1.62 -18.97 17.76
C ASP A 86 3.07 -18.64 17.35
N ALA A 87 4.01 -19.18 18.11
CA ALA A 87 5.44 -18.98 17.87
C ALA A 87 5.95 -19.70 16.61
N TRP A 88 5.28 -20.77 16.18
CA TRP A 88 5.69 -21.55 15.02
C TRP A 88 5.53 -20.72 13.74
N SER A 89 4.38 -20.06 13.54
CA SER A 89 4.19 -19.16 12.39
C SER A 89 5.21 -18.03 12.38
N VAL A 90 5.51 -17.43 13.54
CA VAL A 90 6.53 -16.37 13.65
C VAL A 90 7.91 -16.89 13.24
N GLN A 91 8.27 -18.10 13.68
CA GLN A 91 9.55 -18.73 13.35
C GLN A 91 9.66 -19.01 11.85
N GLN A 92 8.62 -19.57 11.23
CA GLN A 92 8.61 -19.83 9.78
C GLN A 92 8.70 -18.52 8.98
N ILE A 93 7.89 -17.52 9.32
CA ILE A 93 7.93 -16.20 8.66
C ILE A 93 9.35 -15.62 8.71
N ARG A 94 9.98 -15.58 9.89
CA ARG A 94 11.33 -15.03 10.05
C ARG A 94 12.40 -15.86 9.35
N HIS A 95 12.21 -17.18 9.31
CA HIS A 95 13.10 -18.07 8.58
C HIS A 95 13.13 -17.69 7.10
N HIS A 96 11.96 -17.54 6.46
CA HIS A 96 11.87 -17.14 5.05
C HIS A 96 12.39 -15.73 4.80
N LEU A 97 12.09 -14.77 5.69
CA LEU A 97 12.61 -13.40 5.57
C LEU A 97 14.14 -13.31 5.66
N THR A 98 14.80 -14.27 6.30
CA THR A 98 16.26 -14.24 6.52
C THR A 98 17.03 -15.08 5.51
N ASN A 99 16.49 -16.24 5.11
CA ASN A 99 17.27 -17.28 4.45
C ASN A 99 16.76 -17.66 3.05
N ASP A 100 15.58 -17.18 2.64
CA ASP A 100 14.90 -17.71 1.46
C ASP A 100 14.87 -16.68 0.33
N ASP A 101 15.32 -17.10 -0.85
CA ASP A 101 15.24 -16.36 -2.11
C ASP A 101 14.01 -16.80 -2.95
N ASN A 102 13.12 -17.61 -2.38
CA ASN A 102 11.91 -18.05 -3.06
C ASN A 102 10.91 -16.89 -3.24
N GLU A 103 10.92 -16.28 -4.43
CA GLU A 103 10.03 -15.19 -4.82
C GLU A 103 8.56 -15.45 -4.48
N ALA A 104 8.05 -16.67 -4.73
CA ALA A 104 6.65 -16.99 -4.51
C ALA A 104 6.27 -16.92 -3.04
N ILE A 105 7.08 -17.50 -2.14
CA ILE A 105 6.85 -17.45 -0.69
C ILE A 105 6.92 -16.00 -0.20
N LEU A 106 7.95 -15.25 -0.62
CA LEU A 106 8.11 -13.85 -0.23
C LEU A 106 6.95 -12.97 -0.72
N ALA A 107 6.46 -13.21 -1.94
CA ALA A 107 5.30 -12.53 -2.49
C ALA A 107 4.05 -12.84 -1.66
N GLY A 108 3.84 -14.11 -1.28
CA GLY A 108 2.72 -14.51 -0.43
C GLY A 108 2.75 -13.83 0.94
N LEU A 109 3.93 -13.80 1.58
CA LEU A 109 4.13 -13.07 2.84
C LEU A 109 3.82 -11.58 2.69
N ALA A 110 4.30 -10.93 1.64
CA ALA A 110 4.02 -9.51 1.36
C ALA A 110 2.53 -9.27 1.11
N TYR A 111 1.86 -10.12 0.33
CA TYR A 111 0.43 -10.01 0.06
C TYR A 111 -0.39 -10.13 1.33
N ALA A 112 -0.16 -11.16 2.14
CA ALA A 112 -0.87 -11.32 3.40
C ALA A 112 -0.55 -10.17 4.37
N ALA A 113 0.71 -9.72 4.45
CA ALA A 113 1.08 -8.59 5.30
C ALA A 113 0.35 -7.30 4.91
N SER A 114 0.26 -7.00 3.62
CA SER A 114 -0.46 -5.83 3.10
C SER A 114 -1.96 -5.87 3.43
N HIS A 115 -2.61 -7.03 3.30
CA HIS A 115 -4.02 -7.19 3.64
C HIS A 115 -4.28 -7.17 5.16
N LEU A 116 -3.41 -7.82 5.94
CA LEU A 116 -3.64 -8.04 7.36
C LEU A 116 -3.06 -6.94 8.26
N TRP A 117 -2.31 -5.98 7.71
CA TRP A 117 -1.69 -4.90 8.49
C TRP A 117 -2.69 -4.07 9.32
N VAL A 118 -3.91 -3.88 8.81
CA VAL A 118 -4.96 -3.14 9.52
C VAL A 118 -5.39 -3.82 10.83
N HIS A 119 -5.25 -5.15 10.92
CA HIS A 119 -5.57 -5.93 12.12
C HIS A 119 -4.50 -5.72 13.20
N SER A 120 -4.92 -5.29 14.40
CA SER A 120 -4.01 -5.01 15.52
C SER A 120 -3.13 -6.19 15.91
N LYS A 121 -3.67 -7.41 15.85
CA LYS A 121 -2.96 -8.68 16.11
C LYS A 121 -1.78 -8.91 15.17
N CYS A 122 -1.92 -8.55 13.90
CA CYS A 122 -0.89 -8.78 12.87
C CYS A 122 -0.01 -7.57 12.61
N ARG A 123 -0.40 -6.38 13.07
CA ARG A 123 0.26 -5.12 12.65
C ARG A 123 1.77 -5.09 12.87
N ALA A 124 2.25 -5.63 13.99
CA ALA A 124 3.67 -5.66 14.29
C ALA A 124 4.45 -6.55 13.30
N ILE A 125 4.04 -7.82 13.17
CA ILE A 125 4.69 -8.77 12.26
C ILE A 125 4.49 -8.40 10.78
N ALA A 126 3.33 -7.85 10.41
CA ALA A 126 3.08 -7.35 9.06
C ALA A 126 4.02 -6.17 8.73
N SER A 127 4.25 -5.26 9.69
CA SER A 127 5.21 -4.17 9.49
C SER A 127 6.65 -4.69 9.38
N GLU A 128 7.01 -5.75 10.12
CA GLU A 128 8.32 -6.42 10.02
C GLU A 128 8.52 -7.06 8.64
N ILE A 129 7.53 -7.80 8.14
CA ILE A 129 7.52 -8.39 6.80
C ILE A 129 7.65 -7.31 5.73
N LEU A 130 6.78 -6.30 5.73
CA LEU A 130 6.78 -5.24 4.72
C LEU A 130 8.06 -4.42 4.73
N TYR A 131 8.60 -4.12 5.92
CA TYR A 131 9.88 -3.42 6.05
C TYR A 131 11.02 -4.22 5.43
N THR A 132 11.10 -5.52 5.74
CA THR A 132 12.15 -6.39 5.23
C THR A 132 12.04 -6.58 3.72
N LEU A 133 10.82 -6.75 3.21
CA LEU A 133 10.57 -7.02 1.79
C LEU A 133 10.56 -5.75 0.93
N ALA A 134 10.56 -4.56 1.52
CA ALA A 134 10.66 -3.30 0.78
C ALA A 134 11.97 -3.18 -0.01
N SER A 135 13.05 -3.85 0.41
CA SER A 135 14.32 -3.90 -0.34
C SER A 135 14.39 -5.02 -1.39
N SER A 136 13.31 -5.77 -1.60
CA SER A 136 13.30 -6.87 -2.57
C SER A 136 13.47 -6.38 -4.01
N SER A 137 14.18 -7.17 -4.83
CA SER A 137 14.32 -6.96 -6.28
C SER A 137 13.21 -7.59 -7.11
N TYR A 138 12.38 -8.45 -6.52
CA TYR A 138 11.32 -9.16 -7.23
C TYR A 138 10.10 -8.27 -7.44
N GLU A 139 9.65 -8.13 -8.69
CA GLU A 139 8.54 -7.25 -9.04
C GLU A 139 7.23 -7.65 -8.35
N SER A 140 6.96 -8.95 -8.22
CA SER A 140 5.79 -9.48 -7.51
C SER A 140 5.75 -9.03 -6.05
N VAL A 141 6.89 -9.14 -5.35
CA VAL A 141 7.06 -8.69 -3.97
C VAL A 141 6.93 -7.17 -3.87
N GLN A 142 7.55 -6.41 -4.77
CA GLN A 142 7.48 -4.95 -4.79
C GLN A 142 6.04 -4.45 -4.94
N ARG A 143 5.26 -5.03 -5.86
CA ARG A 143 3.82 -4.73 -6.01
C ARG A 143 3.05 -5.07 -4.74
N ALA A 144 3.29 -6.23 -4.15
CA ALA A 144 2.63 -6.65 -2.93
C ALA A 144 2.92 -5.70 -1.75
N VAL A 145 4.18 -5.26 -1.58
CA VAL A 145 4.58 -4.29 -0.55
C VAL A 145 3.92 -2.93 -0.79
N ALA A 146 3.95 -2.40 -2.01
CA ALA A 146 3.32 -1.12 -2.34
C ALA A 146 1.80 -1.13 -2.08
N ASN A 147 1.16 -2.29 -2.26
CA ASN A 147 -0.28 -2.45 -2.09
C ASN A 147 -0.76 -2.21 -0.65
N VAL A 148 0.12 -2.23 0.36
CA VAL A 148 -0.29 -1.91 1.75
C VAL A 148 -0.89 -0.51 1.83
N PHE A 149 -0.33 0.46 1.10
CA PHE A 149 -0.82 1.84 1.14
C PHE A 149 -2.21 1.94 0.52
N PHE A 150 -2.44 1.25 -0.60
CA PHE A 150 -3.77 1.17 -1.22
C PHE A 150 -4.80 0.51 -0.30
N LEU A 151 -4.47 -0.67 0.26
CA LEU A 151 -5.41 -1.45 1.07
C LEU A 151 -5.72 -0.83 2.44
N SER A 152 -4.83 0.04 2.94
CA SER A 152 -5.00 0.67 4.25
C SER A 152 -5.53 2.11 4.20
N ARG A 153 -5.86 2.67 3.02
CA ARG A 153 -6.33 4.06 2.83
C ARG A 153 -7.36 4.51 3.88
N ASP A 154 -8.46 3.76 4.04
CA ASP A 154 -9.57 4.15 4.94
C ASP A 154 -9.26 4.00 6.44
N ARG A 155 -8.22 3.24 6.78
CA ARG A 155 -7.88 2.87 8.16
C ARG A 155 -6.39 3.10 8.44
N PHE A 156 -5.80 4.05 7.73
CA PHE A 156 -4.37 4.27 7.78
C PHE A 156 -3.95 4.73 9.17
N ARG A 157 -2.79 4.24 9.65
CA ARG A 157 -2.24 4.65 10.95
C ARG A 157 -0.73 4.76 10.88
N LEU A 158 -0.23 5.99 10.97
CA LEU A 158 1.21 6.28 10.95
C LEU A 158 1.89 5.96 12.29
N ASN A 159 2.00 4.68 12.63
CA ASN A 159 2.74 4.19 13.79
C ASN A 159 4.25 4.03 13.49
N SER A 160 5.03 3.63 14.48
CA SER A 160 6.48 3.42 14.33
C SER A 160 6.83 2.37 13.27
N GLY A 161 6.05 1.28 13.16
CA GLY A 161 6.23 0.25 12.15
C GLY A 161 6.01 0.77 10.74
N MET A 162 4.89 1.45 10.50
CA MET A 162 4.58 2.03 9.19
C MET A 162 5.56 3.13 8.77
N ARG A 163 6.09 3.93 9.73
CA ARG A 163 7.17 4.88 9.42
C ARG A 163 8.43 4.20 8.90
N LYS A 164 8.80 3.04 9.47
CA LYS A 164 9.92 2.24 8.97
C LYS A 164 9.64 1.69 7.58
N VAL A 165 8.41 1.20 7.34
CA VAL A 165 7.98 0.73 6.01
C VAL A 165 8.09 1.87 4.98
N ILE A 166 7.53 3.05 5.25
CA ILE A 166 7.63 4.21 4.35
C ILE A 166 9.09 4.58 4.08
N THR A 167 9.95 4.57 5.12
CA THR A 167 11.37 4.85 4.95
C THR A 167 12.03 3.84 4.00
N ALA A 168 11.82 2.54 4.23
CA ALA A 168 12.39 1.50 3.38
C ALA A 168 11.84 1.53 1.95
N VAL A 169 10.57 1.92 1.77
CA VAL A 169 9.96 2.14 0.45
C VAL A 169 10.61 3.34 -0.26
N CYS A 170 10.93 4.42 0.47
CA CYS A 170 11.65 5.56 -0.11
C CYS A 170 13.06 5.17 -0.60
N ASP A 171 13.70 4.20 0.07
CA ASP A 171 15.02 3.68 -0.33
C ASP A 171 14.95 2.75 -1.56
N ASN A 172 13.76 2.31 -1.99
CA ASN A 172 13.55 1.46 -3.17
C ASN A 172 12.62 2.13 -4.19
N GLN A 173 13.22 2.74 -5.23
CA GLN A 173 12.50 3.51 -6.24
C GLN A 173 11.38 2.72 -6.94
N SER A 174 11.57 1.42 -7.19
CA SER A 174 10.56 0.60 -7.87
C SER A 174 9.31 0.46 -7.02
N VAL A 175 9.48 0.23 -5.70
CA VAL A 175 8.34 0.17 -4.76
C VAL A 175 7.72 1.55 -4.57
N LEU A 176 8.54 2.59 -4.44
CA LEU A 176 8.07 3.97 -4.27
C LEU A 176 7.17 4.38 -5.44
N ARG A 177 7.58 4.12 -6.69
CA ARG A 177 6.79 4.44 -7.88
C ARG A 177 5.42 3.76 -7.89
N LEU A 178 5.34 2.52 -7.42
CA LEU A 178 4.08 1.77 -7.29
C LEU A 178 3.20 2.30 -6.14
N ALA A 179 3.82 2.83 -5.08
CA ALA A 179 3.12 3.30 -3.89
C ALA A 179 2.69 4.77 -3.97
N VAL A 180 3.31 5.58 -4.84
CA VAL A 180 3.30 7.04 -4.75
C VAL A 180 1.90 7.67 -4.82
N GLU A 181 1.02 7.14 -5.67
CA GLU A 181 -0.37 7.61 -5.80
C GLU A 181 -1.14 7.39 -4.50
N SER A 182 -1.03 6.18 -3.93
CA SER A 182 -1.67 5.87 -2.65
C SER A 182 -1.08 6.70 -1.51
N LEU A 183 0.24 6.93 -1.50
CA LEU A 183 0.89 7.75 -0.49
C LEU A 183 0.48 9.22 -0.59
N ALA A 184 0.32 9.77 -1.80
CA ALA A 184 -0.17 11.12 -2.02
C ALA A 184 -1.60 11.29 -1.50
N GLU A 185 -2.50 10.37 -1.85
CA GLU A 185 -3.88 10.36 -1.35
C GLU A 185 -3.95 10.29 0.19
N ILE A 186 -3.12 9.45 0.81
CA ILE A 186 -3.05 9.36 2.28
C ILE A 186 -2.50 10.65 2.89
N ALA A 187 -1.46 11.24 2.28
CA ALA A 187 -0.85 12.46 2.79
C ALA A 187 -1.85 13.64 2.75
N GLU A 188 -2.70 13.71 1.73
CA GLU A 188 -3.77 14.68 1.61
C GLU A 188 -4.90 14.42 2.62
N SER A 189 -5.40 13.19 2.71
CA SER A 189 -6.54 12.84 3.57
C SER A 189 -6.22 13.01 5.06
N GLU A 190 -4.98 12.75 5.46
CA GLU A 190 -4.50 12.84 6.84
C GLU A 190 -3.74 14.16 7.13
N ASN A 191 -3.78 15.15 6.24
CA ASN A 191 -3.10 16.45 6.37
C ASN A 191 -1.61 16.37 6.78
N TRP A 192 -0.86 15.43 6.21
CA TRP A 192 0.53 15.16 6.61
C TRP A 192 1.47 16.33 6.40
N VAL A 193 1.16 17.23 5.46
CA VAL A 193 2.01 18.40 5.20
C VAL A 193 2.08 19.30 6.43
N GLU A 194 1.00 19.42 7.21
CA GLU A 194 0.97 20.19 8.45
C GLU A 194 1.46 19.34 9.64
N ASP A 195 0.94 18.12 9.79
CA ASP A 195 1.16 17.32 10.99
C ASP A 195 2.49 16.54 11.01
N LYS A 196 2.99 16.18 9.82
CA LYS A 196 4.13 15.26 9.59
C LYS A 196 5.03 15.70 8.42
N PRO A 197 5.42 16.98 8.30
CA PRO A 197 6.11 17.52 7.12
C PRO A 197 7.40 16.77 6.76
N LYS A 198 8.14 16.27 7.76
CA LYS A 198 9.38 15.51 7.52
C LYS A 198 9.17 14.25 6.67
N ILE A 199 8.06 13.55 6.86
CA ILE A 199 7.77 12.31 6.10
C ILE A 199 7.37 12.66 4.67
N VAL A 200 6.57 13.70 4.49
CA VAL A 200 6.20 14.20 3.15
C VAL A 200 7.46 14.63 2.39
N VAL A 201 8.33 15.40 3.04
CA VAL A 201 9.63 15.80 2.47
C VAL A 201 10.44 14.59 2.04
N GLN A 202 10.56 13.56 2.87
CA GLN A 202 11.29 12.34 2.55
C GLN A 202 10.73 11.65 1.30
N ILE A 203 9.41 11.50 1.21
CA ILE A 203 8.75 10.89 0.05
C ILE A 203 9.02 11.71 -1.22
N CYS A 204 8.81 13.02 -1.18
CA CYS A 204 9.00 13.91 -2.33
C CYS A 204 10.46 13.96 -2.79
N THR A 205 11.41 14.06 -1.85
CA THR A 205 12.85 14.11 -2.18
C THR A 205 13.31 12.80 -2.79
N SER A 206 12.95 11.66 -2.19
CA SER A 206 13.30 10.33 -2.71
C SER A 206 12.72 10.10 -4.11
N LEU A 207 11.47 10.53 -4.34
CA LEU A 207 10.85 10.43 -5.65
C LEU A 207 11.63 11.22 -6.72
N LEU A 208 12.05 12.45 -6.37
CA LEU A 208 12.68 13.41 -7.30
C LEU A 208 14.21 13.31 -7.41
N GLU A 209 14.89 12.53 -6.57
CA GLU A 209 16.35 12.34 -6.63
C GLU A 209 16.77 11.39 -7.75
N ASN A 210 15.89 10.49 -8.17
CA ASN A 210 16.20 9.44 -9.16
C ASN A 210 15.53 9.65 -10.53
N GLU A 211 14.93 10.82 -10.79
CA GLU A 211 14.30 11.17 -12.08
C GLU A 211 15.26 11.84 -13.09
N THR A 212 16.58 11.73 -12.89
CA THR A 212 17.59 12.31 -13.80
C THR A 212 17.75 11.60 -15.15
N ASP A 213 17.08 10.46 -15.37
CA ASP A 213 17.04 9.81 -16.68
C ASP A 213 15.92 10.42 -17.55
N ILE A 214 16.29 11.54 -18.19
CA ILE A 214 15.46 12.44 -19.02
C ILE A 214 14.67 11.73 -20.15
N ASN A 215 14.89 10.44 -20.42
CA ASN A 215 14.21 9.69 -21.47
C ASN A 215 13.37 8.49 -21.01
N GLY A 216 13.22 8.24 -19.70
CA GLY A 216 12.42 7.11 -19.23
C GLY A 216 11.97 7.22 -17.78
N SER A 217 10.66 7.43 -17.59
CA SER A 217 9.93 7.30 -16.31
C SER A 217 9.85 8.53 -15.39
N SER A 218 9.36 9.66 -15.91
CA SER A 218 8.70 10.71 -15.10
C SER A 218 7.20 10.42 -14.92
N TYR A 219 6.73 9.23 -15.30
CA TYR A 219 5.31 8.86 -15.27
C TYR A 219 4.72 8.97 -13.85
N SER A 220 5.48 8.56 -12.83
CA SER A 220 5.05 8.69 -11.43
C SER A 220 4.85 10.15 -11.01
N ALA A 221 5.81 11.04 -11.28
CA ALA A 221 5.68 12.46 -10.93
C ALA A 221 4.56 13.14 -11.74
N ILE A 222 4.34 12.75 -13.00
CA ILE A 222 3.22 13.24 -13.82
C ILE A 222 1.88 12.84 -13.21
N MET A 223 1.72 11.60 -12.75
CA MET A 223 0.46 11.11 -12.19
C MET A 223 0.03 11.85 -10.92
N ILE A 224 0.98 12.36 -10.14
CA ILE A 224 0.71 13.10 -8.90
C ILE A 224 1.21 14.55 -8.96
N ALA A 225 1.33 15.12 -10.16
CA ALA A 225 1.92 16.45 -10.37
C ALA A 225 1.17 17.55 -9.60
N GLU A 226 -0.15 17.47 -9.56
CA GLU A 226 -1.02 18.39 -8.81
C GLU A 226 -0.75 18.31 -7.31
N SER A 227 -0.76 17.10 -6.75
CA SER A 227 -0.47 16.83 -5.34
C SER A 227 0.92 17.31 -4.96
N LEU A 228 1.95 16.96 -5.73
CA LEU A 228 3.34 17.39 -5.48
C LEU A 228 3.50 18.91 -5.53
N THR A 229 2.85 19.57 -6.50
CA THR A 229 2.87 21.03 -6.63
C THR A 229 2.22 21.69 -5.40
N THR A 230 1.08 21.17 -4.97
CA THR A 230 0.36 21.67 -3.78
C THR A 230 1.19 21.48 -2.51
N ILE A 231 1.76 20.29 -2.33
CA ILE A 231 2.67 19.96 -1.22
C ILE A 231 3.86 20.92 -1.19
N ALA A 232 4.52 21.15 -2.33
CA ALA A 232 5.67 22.02 -2.42
C ALA A 232 5.34 23.47 -1.98
N ILE A 233 4.19 23.99 -2.44
CA ILE A 233 3.71 25.32 -2.04
C ILE A 233 3.39 25.37 -0.54
N GLN A 234 2.74 24.33 0.00
CA GLN A 234 2.41 24.25 1.42
C GLN A 234 3.66 24.17 2.30
N LEU A 235 4.65 23.34 1.94
CA LEU A 235 5.94 23.27 2.63
C LEU A 235 6.68 24.61 2.57
N HIS A 236 6.65 25.29 1.41
CA HIS A 236 7.31 26.58 1.24
C HIS A 236 6.76 27.67 2.19
N ARG A 237 5.47 27.59 2.53
CA ARG A 237 4.82 28.52 3.48
C ARG A 237 5.26 28.29 4.93
N GLN A 238 5.78 27.11 5.25
CA GLN A 238 6.27 26.79 6.59
C GLN A 238 7.73 27.25 6.75
N GLU A 239 8.02 28.07 7.76
CA GLU A 239 9.36 28.66 7.94
C GLU A 239 10.47 27.60 8.01
N ALA A 240 10.24 26.49 8.70
CA ALA A 240 11.21 25.41 8.85
C ALA A 240 11.47 24.59 7.57
N PHE A 241 10.54 24.62 6.60
CA PHE A 241 10.60 23.82 5.37
C PHE A 241 10.63 24.69 4.11
N ARG A 242 10.78 26.00 4.25
CA ARG A 242 10.66 26.98 3.17
C ARG A 242 11.57 26.66 1.98
N GLU A 243 12.86 26.47 2.27
CA GLU A 243 13.89 26.17 1.27
C GLU A 243 13.66 24.81 0.61
N ILE A 244 13.22 23.82 1.39
CA ILE A 244 12.94 22.48 0.88
C ILE A 244 11.72 22.50 -0.06
N GLY A 245 10.65 23.21 0.32
CA GLY A 245 9.48 23.40 -0.51
C GLY A 245 9.81 24.12 -1.82
N LEU A 246 10.68 25.14 -1.76
CA LEU A 246 11.16 25.83 -2.96
C LEU A 246 11.95 24.89 -3.87
N HIS A 247 12.90 24.14 -3.31
CA HIS A 247 13.73 23.18 -4.06
C HIS A 247 12.89 22.09 -4.75
N ILE A 248 11.88 21.55 -4.05
CA ILE A 248 10.93 20.59 -4.65
C ILE A 248 10.18 21.26 -5.80
N PHE A 249 9.66 22.47 -5.61
CA PHE A 249 8.92 23.21 -6.66
C PHE A 249 9.79 23.47 -7.90
N GLU A 250 11.05 23.87 -7.71
CA GLU A 250 12.00 24.08 -8.80
C GLU A 250 12.32 22.80 -9.57
N LYS A 251 12.48 21.66 -8.87
CA LYS A 251 12.63 20.35 -9.52
C LYS A 251 11.40 20.00 -10.37
N LEU A 252 10.19 20.21 -9.86
CA LEU A 252 8.95 19.96 -10.62
C LEU A 252 8.84 20.87 -11.86
N LEU A 253 9.26 22.14 -11.77
CA LEU A 253 9.35 23.03 -12.92
C LEU A 253 10.36 22.54 -13.96
N ALA A 254 11.51 22.02 -13.53
CA ALA A 254 12.52 21.46 -14.42
C ALA A 254 12.01 20.23 -15.18
N LEU A 255 11.11 19.44 -14.59
CA LEU A 255 10.40 18.33 -15.23
C LEU A 255 9.31 18.81 -16.21
N ASN A 256 9.07 20.12 -16.32
CA ASN A 256 8.09 20.76 -17.21
C ASN A 256 6.67 20.21 -17.01
N LEU A 257 6.31 19.90 -15.76
CA LEU A 257 4.95 19.49 -15.40
C LEU A 257 3.98 20.67 -15.59
N ARG A 258 2.85 20.41 -16.23
CA ARG A 258 1.87 21.45 -16.61
C ARG A 258 1.31 22.13 -15.37
N GLU A 259 0.96 21.34 -14.37
CA GLU A 259 0.33 21.75 -13.11
C GLU A 259 1.25 22.72 -12.36
N THR A 260 2.55 22.46 -12.33
CA THR A 260 3.54 23.33 -11.68
C THR A 260 3.71 24.65 -12.42
N ARG A 261 3.63 24.65 -13.76
CA ARG A 261 3.66 25.88 -14.56
C ARG A 261 2.41 26.73 -14.35
N ASP A 262 1.24 26.10 -14.37
CA ASP A 262 -0.04 26.77 -14.11
C ASP A 262 -0.07 27.38 -12.69
N ALA A 263 0.52 26.69 -11.71
CA ALA A 263 0.69 27.20 -10.35
C ALA A 263 1.66 28.40 -10.29
N LEU A 264 2.80 28.34 -10.96
CA LEU A 264 3.75 29.46 -11.05
C LEU A 264 3.09 30.69 -11.69
N GLU A 265 2.39 30.53 -12.82
CA GLU A 265 1.66 31.62 -13.46
C GLU A 265 0.62 32.25 -12.52
N THR A 266 -0.06 31.43 -11.72
CA THR A 266 -1.05 31.90 -10.75
C THR A 266 -0.40 32.69 -9.61
N LEU A 267 0.77 32.25 -9.12
CA LEU A 267 1.53 32.97 -8.09
C LEU A 267 2.14 34.28 -8.62
N ASP A 268 2.62 34.29 -9.86
CA ASP A 268 3.22 35.47 -10.51
C ASP A 268 2.20 36.53 -10.93
N ARG A 269 0.93 36.13 -11.13
CA ARG A 269 -0.17 37.07 -11.34
C ARG A 269 -0.37 37.92 -10.08
N ARG A 270 0.33 39.06 -10.02
CA ARG A 270 0.14 40.10 -9.01
C ARG A 270 -1.38 40.33 -8.78
N PRO A 271 -1.87 40.35 -7.52
CA PRO A 271 -3.26 40.70 -7.20
C PRO A 271 -3.68 42.12 -7.64
N SER A 272 -2.77 42.90 -8.23
CA SER A 272 -2.92 44.31 -8.58
C SER A 272 -3.30 44.54 -10.05
N LYS A 273 -4.15 43.69 -10.63
CA LYS A 273 -4.97 44.10 -11.78
C LYS A 273 -6.43 44.09 -11.38
N ILE A 274 -6.80 45.08 -10.58
CA ILE A 274 -8.17 45.60 -10.56
C ILE A 274 -8.49 45.89 -12.03
N ASN A 275 -9.26 45.01 -12.67
CA ASN A 275 -9.84 45.30 -13.97
C ASN A 275 -10.46 46.69 -13.88
N PRO A 276 -10.13 47.64 -14.77
CA PRO A 276 -10.73 48.95 -14.70
C PRO A 276 -12.25 48.75 -14.76
N CYS A 277 -12.89 49.17 -13.68
CA CYS A 277 -14.33 49.16 -13.47
C CYS A 277 -15.04 49.33 -14.82
N ILE A 278 -15.77 48.28 -15.27
CA ILE A 278 -16.63 48.38 -16.44
C ILE A 278 -17.57 49.54 -16.16
N ARG A 279 -17.34 50.68 -16.81
CA ARG A 279 -18.19 51.87 -16.63
C ARG A 279 -19.61 51.47 -17.03
N PRO A 280 -20.62 51.69 -16.19
CA PRO A 280 -21.99 51.32 -16.52
C PRO A 280 -22.40 52.08 -17.79
N ARG A 281 -22.75 51.32 -18.83
CA ARG A 281 -23.21 51.81 -20.12
C ARG A 281 -24.50 52.61 -19.85
N ARG A 282 -24.41 53.95 -19.87
CA ARG A 282 -25.57 54.84 -19.72
C ARG A 282 -26.67 54.39 -20.69
N ARG A 283 -27.77 53.87 -20.15
CA ARG A 283 -29.00 53.56 -20.91
C ARG A 283 -29.42 54.84 -21.65
N ARG A 284 -29.35 54.82 -22.98
CA ARG A 284 -29.97 55.82 -23.85
C ARG A 284 -31.48 55.81 -23.54
N ARG A 285 -31.99 56.87 -22.90
CA ARG A 285 -33.42 57.14 -22.81
C ARG A 285 -33.99 57.18 -24.23
N ARG A 286 -34.86 56.23 -24.57
CA ARG A 286 -35.76 56.35 -25.73
C ARG A 286 -36.71 57.51 -25.44
N LYS A 287 -36.70 58.52 -26.30
CA LYS A 287 -37.75 59.54 -26.34
C LYS A 287 -39.04 58.86 -26.82
N LEU A 288 -40.08 58.97 -26.00
CA LEU A 288 -41.47 58.82 -26.43
C LEU A 288 -41.79 60.02 -27.34
N HIS A 289 -42.34 59.75 -28.53
CA HIS A 289 -43.17 60.71 -29.23
C HIS A 289 -44.35 59.97 -29.87
N ALA A 290 -45.50 60.63 -29.65
CA ALA A 290 -46.87 60.46 -30.15
C ALA A 290 -47.08 59.55 -31.37
#